data_AF-A0A7C1F0Y1-F1
#
_entry.id   AF-A0A7C1F0Y1-F1
#
_cell.length_a   1.000
_cell.length_b   1.000
_cell.length_c   1.000
_cell.angle_alpha   90.00
_cell.angle_beta   90.00
_cell.angle_gamma   90.00
#
_symmetry.space_group_name_H-M   'P 1'
#
loop_
_entity.id
_entity.type
_entity.pdbx_description
1 polymer ?
#
loop_
_entity_poly.entity_id
_entity_poly.type
_entity_poly.pdbx_seq_one_letter_code
_entity_poly.pdbx_strand_id
1 'polypeptide(L)' 'MAPRAHGRFHWLTLPDFTGSLNVAEIVRAPSPQARAAVMERYVRQVWELWANDHLTTVARWYEQFVVKD' A
#
# COMPACT_ATOMS: atom_id res chain seq x y z
N MET A 1 -19.33 7.06 -23.97
CA MET A 1 -19.59 5.63 -23.70
C MET A 1 -19.00 5.33 -22.33
N ALA A 2 -19.82 5.18 -21.30
CA ALA A 2 -19.32 4.94 -19.94
C ALA A 2 -18.71 3.52 -19.85
N PRO A 3 -17.55 3.34 -19.21
CA PRO A 3 -16.98 2.00 -19.06
C PRO A 3 -17.92 1.16 -18.18
N ARG A 4 -18.16 -0.08 -18.63
CA ARG A 4 -19.05 -1.05 -18.00
C ARG A 4 -18.60 -1.31 -16.56
N ALA A 5 -19.54 -1.20 -15.62
CA ALA A 5 -19.36 -1.55 -14.22
C ALA A 5 -19.08 -3.05 -14.09
N HIS A 6 -17.80 -3.43 -14.03
CA HIS A 6 -17.38 -4.78 -13.68
C HIS A 6 -16.45 -4.70 -12.47
N GLY A 7 -16.94 -5.19 -11.33
CA GLY A 7 -16.21 -5.30 -10.07
C GLY A 7 -16.64 -4.26 -9.04
N ARG A 8 -17.10 -4.71 -7.87
CA ARG A 8 -17.36 -3.87 -6.68
C ARG A 8 -16.13 -3.02 -6.29
N PHE A 9 -14.95 -3.43 -6.74
CA PHE A 9 -13.67 -2.76 -6.56
C PHE A 9 -13.07 -2.42 -7.92
N HIS A 10 -12.41 -1.28 -7.99
CA HIS A 10 -11.55 -0.91 -9.12
C HIS A 10 -10.11 -0.92 -8.65
N TRP A 11 -9.18 -1.22 -9.56
CA TRP A 11 -7.76 -1.09 -9.27
C TRP A 11 -7.45 0.38 -8.99
N LEU A 12 -6.80 0.63 -7.86
CA LEU A 12 -6.26 1.95 -7.55
C LEU A 12 -5.04 2.20 -8.42
N THR A 13 -4.82 3.46 -8.79
CA THR A 13 -3.62 3.84 -9.53
C THR A 13 -2.42 3.72 -8.60
N LEU A 14 -1.36 3.07 -9.08
CA LEU A 14 -0.12 2.93 -8.32
C LEU A 14 0.47 4.33 -8.04
N PRO A 15 0.88 4.63 -6.80
CA PRO A 15 1.62 5.85 -6.52
C PRO A 15 3.03 5.77 -7.13
N ASP A 16 3.72 6.90 -7.22
CA ASP A 16 5.12 6.92 -7.59
C ASP A 16 5.99 6.39 -6.44
N PHE A 17 6.76 5.34 -6.71
CA PHE A 17 7.68 4.72 -5.76
C PHE A 17 9.14 5.16 -5.95
N THR A 18 9.40 6.15 -6.82
CA THR A 18 10.75 6.66 -7.06
C THR A 18 11.38 7.15 -5.75
N GLY A 19 12.57 6.64 -5.43
CA GLY A 19 13.28 6.95 -4.18
C GLY A 19 12.77 6.21 -2.94
N SER A 20 11.83 5.28 -3.09
CA SER A 20 11.32 4.44 -1.99
C SER A 20 12.23 3.26 -1.70
N LEU A 21 12.13 2.76 -0.46
CA LEU A 21 12.76 1.51 -0.10
C LEU A 21 12.27 0.37 -1.01
N ASN A 22 13.14 -0.58 -1.32
CA ASN A 22 12.78 -1.78 -2.05
C ASN A 22 13.26 -3.06 -1.35
N VAL A 23 12.77 -4.20 -1.83
CA VAL A 23 13.09 -5.51 -1.25
C VAL A 23 14.59 -5.80 -1.26
N ALA A 24 15.33 -5.30 -2.25
CA ALA A 24 16.78 -5.52 -2.31
C ALA A 24 17.51 -4.85 -1.14
N GLU A 25 17.06 -3.68 -0.69
CA GLU A 25 17.62 -3.00 0.49
C GLU A 25 17.33 -3.75 1.78
N ILE A 26 16.15 -4.36 1.90
CA ILE A 26 15.82 -5.25 3.02
C ILE A 26 16.81 -6.42 3.01
N VAL A 27 16.96 -7.14 1.89
CA VAL A 27 17.83 -8.33 1.80
C VAL A 27 19.30 -7.99 2.10
N ARG A 28 19.77 -6.80 1.71
CA ARG A 28 21.13 -6.31 1.99
C ARG A 28 21.41 -6.03 3.46
N ALA A 29 20.40 -5.92 4.32
CA ALA A 29 20.62 -5.70 5.74
C ALA A 29 21.32 -6.92 6.39
N PRO A 30 22.31 -6.68 7.29
CA PRO A 30 23.31 -7.69 7.67
C PRO A 30 22.80 -8.77 8.61
N SER A 31 21.66 -8.56 9.28
CA SER A 31 21.10 -9.49 10.26
C SER A 31 19.59 -9.59 10.16
N PRO A 32 18.96 -10.67 10.65
CA PRO A 32 17.50 -10.78 10.70
C PRO A 32 16.82 -9.60 11.39
N GLN A 33 17.39 -9.10 12.50
CA GLN A 33 16.88 -7.95 13.23
C GLN A 33 16.97 -6.66 12.40
N ALA A 34 18.10 -6.45 11.71
CA ALA A 34 18.24 -5.30 10.82
C ALA A 34 17.27 -5.38 9.63
N ARG A 35 17.05 -6.58 9.06
CA ARG A 35 16.04 -6.80 8.02
C ARG A 35 14.64 -6.48 8.50
N ALA A 36 14.28 -6.88 9.72
CA ALA A 36 12.99 -6.56 10.30
C ALA A 36 12.78 -5.04 10.42
N ALA A 37 13.79 -4.30 10.88
CA ALA A 37 13.73 -2.85 10.97
C ALA A 37 13.58 -2.16 9.60
N VAL A 38 14.29 -2.63 8.56
CA VAL A 38 14.15 -2.10 7.19
C VAL A 38 12.79 -2.48 6.59
N MET A 39 12.30 -3.69 6.84
CA MET A 39 10.97 -4.13 6.42
C MET A 39 9.86 -3.27 7.04
N GLU A 40 9.94 -2.98 8.33
CA GLU A 40 8.96 -2.13 9.01
C GLU A 40 8.92 -0.71 8.39
N ARG A 41 10.09 -0.15 8.09
CA ARG A 41 10.19 1.13 7.36
C ARG A 41 9.62 1.04 5.95
N TYR A 42 9.92 -0.03 5.22
CA TYR A 42 9.40 -0.27 3.87
C TYR A 42 7.87 -0.32 3.87
N VAL A 43 7.27 -1.09 4.78
CA VAL A 43 5.81 -1.21 4.88
C VAL A 43 5.17 0.13 5.21
N ARG A 44 5.75 0.90 6.15
CA ARG A 44 5.25 2.26 6.45
C ARG A 44 5.32 3.18 5.25
N GLN A 45 6.46 3.22 4.55
CA GLN A 45 6.65 4.09 3.39
C GLN A 45 5.68 3.73 2.25
N VAL A 46 5.49 2.44 1.97
CA VAL A 46 4.50 1.99 0.99
C VAL A 46 3.12 2.47 1.41
N TRP A 47 2.73 2.29 2.67
CA TRP A 47 1.43 2.76 3.15
C TRP A 47 1.27 4.28 3.03
N GLU A 48 2.27 5.07 3.41
CA GLU A 48 2.22 6.54 3.31
C GLU A 48 1.99 7.00 1.86
N LEU A 49 2.68 6.40 0.90
CA LEU A 49 2.49 6.68 -0.53
C LEU A 49 1.08 6.35 -1.01
N TRP A 50 0.56 5.18 -0.60
CA TRP A 50 -0.80 4.78 -0.92
C TRP A 50 -1.85 5.68 -0.24
N ALA A 51 -1.63 6.04 1.03
CA ALA A 51 -2.57 6.82 1.81
C ALA A 51 -2.72 8.23 1.27
N ASN A 52 -1.63 8.86 0.80
CA ASN A 52 -1.68 10.21 0.22
C ASN A 52 -2.74 10.34 -0.88
N ASP A 53 -2.85 9.35 -1.76
CA ASP A 53 -3.74 9.40 -2.91
C ASP A 53 -5.07 8.67 -2.68
N HIS A 54 -5.11 7.68 -1.78
CA HIS A 54 -6.21 6.72 -1.72
C HIS A 54 -6.86 6.53 -0.35
N LEU A 55 -6.44 7.27 0.69
CA LEU A 55 -6.95 7.09 2.06
C LEU A 55 -8.49 7.11 2.13
N THR A 56 -9.13 8.07 1.46
CA THR A 56 -10.60 8.16 1.44
C THR A 56 -11.26 6.95 0.80
N THR A 57 -10.69 6.43 -0.29
CA THR A 57 -11.23 5.25 -0.98
C THR A 57 -11.08 4.00 -0.12
N VAL A 58 -9.92 3.81 0.51
CA VAL A 58 -9.65 2.68 1.41
C VAL A 58 -10.55 2.73 2.66
N ALA A 59 -10.68 3.91 3.29
CA ALA A 59 -11.55 4.10 4.45
C ALA A 59 -13.00 3.74 4.13
N ARG A 60 -13.53 4.23 2.99
CA ARG A 60 -14.88 3.90 2.54
C ARG A 60 -15.07 2.39 2.33
N TRP A 61 -14.10 1.70 1.73
CA TRP A 61 -14.18 0.25 1.57
C TRP A 61 -14.15 -0.49 2.91
N TYR A 62 -13.30 -0.05 3.84
CA TYR A 62 -13.21 -0.63 5.18
C TYR A 62 -14.53 -0.50 5.94
N GLU A 63 -15.15 0.68 5.91
CA GLU A 63 -16.47 0.91 6.51
C GLU A 63 -17.57 0.07 5.87
N GLN A 64 -17.53 -0.08 4.54
CA GLN A 64 -18.57 -0.81 3.80
C GLN A 64 -18.48 -2.33 3.95
N PHE A 65 -17.29 -2.89 4.17
CA PHE A 65 -17.06 -4.33 4.02
C PHE A 65 -16.27 -4.99 5.16
N VAL A 66 -15.82 -4.24 6.17
CA VAL A 66 -15.10 -4.81 7.32
C VAL A 66 -15.79 -4.46 8.64
N VAL A 67 -16.19 -3.20 8.82
CA VAL A 67 -16.83 -2.74 10.07
C VAL A 67 -18.32 -3.10 10.12
N LYS A 68 -18.96 -3.22 8.96
CA LYS A 68 -20.41 -3.46 8.83
C LYS A 68 -20.83 -4.94 8.89
N ASP A 69 -19.88 -5.84 9.05
CA ASP A 69 -20.09 -7.27 9.31
C ASP A 69 -19.89 -7.58 10.81
#